data_AF-A0A2K8PT95-F1
#
_entry.id   AF-A0A2K8PT95-F1
#
_cell.length_a   1.000
_cell.length_b   1.000
_cell.length_c   1.000
_cell.angle_alpha   90.00
_cell.angle_beta   90.00
_cell.angle_gamma   90.00
#
_symmetry.space_group_name_H-M   'P 1'
#
loop_
_entity.id
_entity.type
_entity.pdbx_description
1 polymer ?
#
loop_
_entity_poly.entity_id
_entity_poly.type
_entity_poly.pdbx_seq_one_letter_code
_entity_poly.pdbx_strand_id
1 'polypeptide(L)'
;MDEDLEDIDPSWCPVWPVEWQRAFHLVRLHLEAGGILPTEPGEVMHQGEDLGRWVRSVRLGWDNLTTAQQWLCEHVLGIEPAGEDEMPTPRRTQADKWAMNFEGARQFFEREGHLRVPRKHVERVVGEDQEEREVRLGAWISNQRSRAATLPPERAEQLSAIGMRWA
;
A
#
# COMPACT_ATOMS: atom_id res chain seq x y z
N MET A 1 43.15 25.78 18.87
CA MET A 1 42.34 24.80 19.62
C MET A 1 41.02 24.85 18.90
N ASP A 2 40.94 24.16 17.77
CA ASP A 2 39.83 24.28 16.83
C ASP A 2 39.71 22.95 16.06
N GLU A 3 39.48 21.86 16.80
CA GLU A 3 39.18 20.52 16.27
C GLU A 3 37.95 19.99 17.01
N ASP A 4 36.81 20.69 16.92
CA ASP A 4 35.53 20.23 17.52
C ASP A 4 34.36 20.50 16.56
N LEU A 5 34.59 20.45 15.24
CA LEU A 5 33.54 20.62 14.23
C LEU A 5 33.49 19.48 13.20
N GLU A 6 34.11 18.33 13.48
CA GLU A 6 34.00 17.13 12.63
C GLU A 6 33.01 16.08 13.16
N ASP A 7 32.40 16.30 14.33
CA ASP A 7 31.61 15.28 15.03
C ASP A 7 30.09 15.56 15.05
N ILE A 8 29.60 16.37 14.11
CA ILE A 8 28.15 16.42 13.87
C ILE A 8 27.81 15.19 13.02
N ASP A 9 27.27 14.15 13.66
CA ASP A 9 26.73 12.98 12.98
C ASP A 9 25.86 13.45 11.80
N PRO A 10 26.17 13.07 10.55
CA PRO A 10 25.40 13.49 9.38
C PRO A 10 23.91 13.14 9.46
N SER A 11 23.54 12.18 10.31
CA SER A 11 22.16 11.78 10.57
C SER A 11 21.44 12.58 11.66
N TRP A 12 22.15 13.46 12.37
CA TRP A 12 21.61 14.24 13.47
C TRP A 12 20.85 15.47 12.95
N CYS A 13 19.52 15.33 12.89
CA CYS A 13 18.62 16.44 12.58
C CYS A 13 17.44 16.45 13.58
N PRO A 14 17.27 17.50 14.40
CA PRO A 14 16.27 17.50 15.48
C PRO A 14 14.82 17.47 15.00
N VAL A 15 14.57 17.69 13.70
CA VAL A 15 13.22 17.60 13.09
C VAL A 15 12.85 16.19 12.64
N TRP A 16 13.80 15.25 12.60
CA TRP A 16 13.52 13.88 12.17
C TRP A 16 13.02 12.99 13.32
N PRO A 17 12.20 11.98 13.02
CA PRO A 17 11.75 11.04 14.04
C PRO A 17 12.92 10.38 14.78
N VAL A 18 12.87 10.36 16.12
CA VAL A 18 13.93 9.76 16.96
C VAL A 18 14.12 8.27 16.64
N GLU A 19 13.02 7.56 16.35
CA GLU A 19 13.06 6.15 15.94
C GLU A 19 13.85 5.96 14.65
N TRP A 20 13.74 6.90 13.70
CA TRP A 20 14.50 6.85 12.45
C TRP A 20 15.99 7.06 12.71
N GLN A 21 16.36 8.07 13.52
CA GLN A 21 17.76 8.36 13.86
C GLN A 21 18.40 7.19 14.60
N ARG A 22 17.68 6.60 15.56
CA ARG A 22 18.13 5.41 16.29
C ARG A 22 18.39 4.24 15.33
N ALA A 23 17.42 3.90 14.49
CA ALA A 23 17.56 2.77 13.59
C ALA A 23 18.68 2.98 12.57
N PHE A 24 18.82 4.18 12.01
CA PHE A 24 19.95 4.56 11.15
C PHE A 24 21.29 4.34 11.86
N HIS A 25 21.44 4.86 13.08
CA HIS A 25 22.65 4.70 13.87
C HIS A 25 22.95 3.22 14.18
N LEU A 26 21.95 2.42 14.52
CA LEU A 26 22.12 0.99 14.80
C LEU A 26 22.54 0.20 13.56
N VAL A 27 21.98 0.50 12.37
CA VAL A 27 22.41 -0.11 11.12
C VAL A 27 23.85 0.30 10.79
N ARG A 28 24.19 1.58 10.96
CA ARG A 28 25.55 2.07 10.76
C ARG A 28 26.56 1.32 11.65
N LEU A 29 26.29 1.21 12.96
CA LEU A 29 27.14 0.46 13.88
C LEU A 29 27.27 -1.01 13.49
N HIS A 30 26.19 -1.63 13.01
CA HIS A 30 26.23 -3.01 12.52
C HIS A 30 27.18 -3.18 11.33
N LEU A 31 27.12 -2.26 10.36
CA LEU A 31 27.99 -2.25 9.18
C LEU A 31 29.45 -1.94 9.56
N GLU A 32 29.69 -0.97 10.44
CA GLU A 32 31.03 -0.64 10.95
C GLU A 32 31.68 -1.81 11.70
N ALA A 33 30.87 -2.67 12.35
CA ALA A 33 31.33 -3.91 12.96
C ALA A 33 31.62 -5.06 11.95
N GLY A 34 31.48 -4.79 10.64
CA GLY A 34 31.68 -5.77 9.57
C GLY A 34 30.45 -6.61 9.25
N GLY A 35 29.27 -6.22 9.74
CA GLY A 35 28.00 -6.83 9.40
C GLY A 35 27.57 -6.54 7.95
N ILE A 36 26.65 -7.34 7.44
CA ILE A 36 26.03 -7.15 6.11
C ILE A 36 24.72 -6.40 6.31
N LEU A 37 24.34 -5.53 5.37
CA LEU A 37 23.07 -4.81 5.41
C LEU A 37 21.90 -5.82 5.50
N PRO A 38 21.11 -5.83 6.58
CA PRO A 38 19.99 -6.75 6.70
C PRO A 38 18.84 -6.24 5.84
N THR A 39 18.33 -7.08 4.95
CA THR A 39 17.21 -6.75 4.04
C THR A 39 15.92 -7.47 4.42
N GLU A 40 16.00 -8.54 5.20
CA GLU A 40 14.84 -9.31 5.65
C GLU A 40 14.54 -9.09 7.14
N PRO A 41 13.25 -8.97 7.52
CA PRO A 41 12.86 -8.85 8.92
C PRO A 41 13.37 -10.01 9.78
N GLY A 42 13.95 -9.69 10.93
CA GLY A 42 14.44 -10.66 11.91
C GLY A 42 15.86 -11.16 11.65
N GLU A 43 16.53 -10.75 10.57
CA GLU A 43 17.94 -11.09 10.33
C GLU A 43 18.87 -10.54 11.41
N VAL A 44 18.65 -9.29 11.81
CA VAL A 44 19.45 -8.61 12.83
C VAL A 44 18.53 -7.92 13.81
N MET A 45 18.54 -8.41 15.05
CA MET A 45 17.87 -7.80 16.19
C MET A 45 18.92 -7.10 17.06
N HIS A 46 18.80 -5.79 17.23
CA HIS A 46 19.73 -5.02 18.05
C HIS A 46 18.96 -4.13 19.03
N GLN A 47 19.17 -4.33 20.33
CA GLN A 47 18.48 -3.61 21.42
C GLN A 47 16.93 -3.65 21.33
N GLY A 48 16.37 -4.73 20.77
CA GLY A 48 14.92 -4.90 20.57
C GLY A 48 14.38 -4.28 19.27
N GLU A 49 15.21 -3.58 18.51
CA GLU A 49 14.89 -3.08 17.18
C GLU A 49 15.24 -4.16 16.12
N ASP A 50 14.36 -4.30 15.13
CA ASP A 50 14.57 -5.20 14.00
C ASP A 50 15.11 -4.39 12.82
N LEU A 51 16.41 -4.48 12.60
CA LEU A 51 17.10 -3.65 11.61
C LEU A 51 16.68 -4.01 10.19
N GLY A 52 16.48 -5.30 9.90
CA GLY A 52 16.01 -5.75 8.58
C GLY A 52 14.58 -5.28 8.29
N ARG A 53 13.69 -5.27 9.30
CA ARG A 53 12.36 -4.65 9.17
C ARG A 53 12.46 -3.16 8.87
N TRP A 54 13.37 -2.44 9.53
CA TRP A 54 13.57 -1.02 9.29
C TRP A 54 14.14 -0.73 7.89
N VAL A 55 15.19 -1.43 7.47
CA VAL A 55 15.77 -1.31 6.12
C VAL A 55 14.69 -1.56 5.08
N ARG A 56 13.93 -2.65 5.20
CA ARG A 56 12.80 -2.94 4.31
C ARG A 56 11.76 -1.81 4.27
N SER A 57 11.44 -1.22 5.43
CA SER A 57 10.53 -0.07 5.48
C SER A 57 11.09 1.16 4.77
N VAL A 58 12.39 1.42 4.88
CA VAL A 58 13.08 2.52 4.18
C VAL A 58 13.04 2.28 2.67
N ARG A 59 13.38 1.06 2.21
CA ARG A 59 13.37 0.68 0.78
C ARG A 59 11.98 0.82 0.15
N LEU A 60 10.94 0.34 0.83
CA LEU A 60 9.54 0.40 0.36
C LEU A 60 8.92 1.79 0.47
N GLY A 61 9.39 2.61 1.41
CA GLY A 61 8.90 3.96 1.67
C GLY A 61 9.77 5.05 1.10
N TRP A 62 10.64 4.75 0.13
CA TRP A 62 11.70 5.64 -0.35
C TRP A 62 11.18 7.03 -0.76
N ASP A 63 10.05 7.08 -1.47
CA ASP A 63 9.44 8.33 -1.96
C ASP A 63 8.85 9.21 -0.83
N ASN A 64 8.68 8.67 0.38
CA ASN A 64 8.24 9.43 1.55
C ASN A 64 9.41 10.02 2.36
N LEU A 65 10.65 9.64 2.04
CA LEU A 65 11.84 10.17 2.69
C LEU A 65 12.18 11.55 2.12
N THR A 66 12.77 12.41 2.96
CA THR A 66 13.35 13.67 2.48
C THR A 66 14.60 13.39 1.63
N THR A 67 14.98 14.31 0.74
CA THR A 67 16.20 14.18 -0.09
C THR A 67 17.45 13.90 0.75
N ALA A 68 17.57 14.51 1.93
CA ALA A 68 18.69 14.28 2.84
C ALA A 68 18.67 12.85 3.43
N GLN A 69 17.51 12.31 3.78
CA GLN A 69 17.38 10.93 4.26
C GLN A 69 17.69 9.91 3.17
N GLN A 70 17.24 10.16 1.93
CA GLN A 70 17.58 9.32 0.78
C GLN A 70 19.10 9.30 0.56
N TRP A 71 19.73 10.47 0.54
CA TRP A 71 21.18 10.62 0.36
C TRP A 71 21.96 9.87 1.45
N LEU A 72 21.56 9.98 2.72
CA LEU A 72 22.21 9.26 3.82
C LEU A 72 22.04 7.75 3.69
N CYS A 73 20.82 7.27 3.43
CA CYS A 73 20.54 5.85 3.27
C CYS A 73 21.36 5.25 2.12
N GLU A 74 21.43 5.94 0.99
CA GLU A 74 22.16 5.50 -0.20
C GLU A 74 23.68 5.53 0.02
N HIS A 75 24.23 6.67 0.44
CA HIS A 75 25.68 6.87 0.47
C HIS A 75 26.36 6.43 1.77
N VAL A 76 25.65 6.39 2.90
CA VAL A 76 26.22 5.99 4.20
C VAL A 76 25.91 4.53 4.52
N LEU A 77 24.70 4.06 4.23
CA LEU A 77 24.27 2.69 4.56
C LEU A 77 24.22 1.73 3.37
N GLY A 78 24.34 2.23 2.13
CA GLY A 78 24.22 1.40 0.93
C GLY A 78 22.81 0.85 0.70
N ILE A 79 21.78 1.52 1.22
CA ILE A 79 20.38 1.13 1.02
C ILE A 79 19.89 1.71 -0.31
N GLU A 80 19.43 0.84 -1.19
CA GLU A 80 18.80 1.21 -2.47
C GLU A 80 17.26 1.12 -2.37
N PRO A 81 16.51 1.94 -3.13
CA PRO A 81 15.06 1.83 -3.19
C PRO A 81 14.61 0.42 -3.58
N ALA A 82 13.40 0.03 -3.16
CA ALA A 82 12.82 -1.24 -3.58
C ALA A 82 12.57 -1.24 -5.09
N GLY A 83 12.93 -2.33 -5.76
CA GLY A 83 12.60 -2.52 -7.18
C GLY A 83 11.10 -2.71 -7.40
N GLU A 84 10.63 -2.54 -8.64
CA GLU A 84 9.21 -2.69 -9.01
C GLU A 84 8.63 -4.05 -8.57
N ASP A 85 9.42 -5.12 -8.67
CA ASP A 85 9.05 -6.48 -8.26
C ASP A 85 8.95 -6.68 -6.73
N GLU A 86 9.59 -5.79 -5.95
CA GLU A 86 9.60 -5.84 -4.48
C GLU A 86 8.50 -4.97 -3.87
N MET A 87 7.98 -4.01 -4.63
CA MET A 87 6.91 -3.14 -4.16
C MET A 87 5.63 -3.96 -3.93
N PRO A 88 5.01 -3.88 -2.74
CA PRO A 88 3.75 -4.55 -2.50
C PRO A 88 2.71 -4.01 -3.48
N THR A 89 1.97 -4.91 -4.13
CA THR A 89 0.89 -4.52 -5.04
C THR A 89 0.00 -3.46 -4.38
N PRO A 90 -0.25 -2.31 -5.03
CA PRO A 90 -0.97 -1.21 -4.42
C PRO A 90 -2.31 -1.70 -3.88
N ARG A 91 -2.61 -1.35 -2.62
CA ARG A 91 -3.88 -1.72 -2.00
C ARG A 91 -5.00 -1.03 -2.77
N ARG A 92 -5.89 -1.81 -3.38
CA ARG A 92 -7.07 -1.29 -4.07
C ARG A 92 -7.88 -0.37 -3.16
N THR A 93 -8.14 0.83 -3.67
CA THR A 93 -8.95 1.83 -3.01
C THR A 93 -10.40 1.37 -2.93
N GLN A 94 -11.21 2.04 -2.11
CA GLN A 94 -12.65 1.80 -2.10
C GLN A 94 -13.33 2.21 -3.41
N ALA A 95 -12.71 3.13 -4.18
CA ALA A 95 -13.18 3.51 -5.51
C ALA A 95 -12.93 2.38 -6.51
N ASP A 96 -11.73 1.77 -6.50
CA ASP A 96 -11.39 0.67 -7.42
C ASP A 96 -12.29 -0.54 -7.17
N LYS A 97 -12.53 -0.87 -5.89
CA LYS A 97 -13.47 -1.94 -5.54
C LYS A 97 -14.88 -1.62 -6.03
N TRP A 98 -15.34 -0.38 -5.90
CA TRP A 98 -16.64 0.03 -6.41
C TRP A 98 -16.71 -0.12 -7.93
N ALA A 99 -15.72 0.42 -8.66
CA ALA A 99 -15.63 0.34 -10.11
C ALA A 99 -15.67 -1.13 -10.60
N MET A 100 -14.88 -2.01 -9.98
CA MET A 100 -14.86 -3.43 -10.35
C MET A 100 -16.20 -4.14 -10.11
N ASN A 101 -16.89 -3.85 -9.00
CA ASN A 101 -18.20 -4.43 -8.75
C ASN A 101 -19.28 -3.85 -9.67
N PHE A 102 -19.21 -2.54 -9.94
CA PHE A 102 -20.12 -1.86 -10.84
C PHE A 102 -19.96 -2.37 -12.28
N GLU A 103 -18.73 -2.62 -12.71
CA GLU A 103 -18.44 -3.23 -14.01
C GLU A 103 -19.04 -4.64 -14.12
N GLY A 104 -18.91 -5.46 -13.07
CA GLY A 104 -19.59 -6.76 -13.03
C GLY A 104 -21.12 -6.63 -13.09
N ALA A 105 -21.70 -5.60 -12.46
CA ALA A 105 -23.13 -5.32 -12.55
C ALA A 105 -23.53 -4.89 -13.97
N ARG A 106 -22.74 -4.04 -14.61
CA ARG A 106 -22.94 -3.60 -16.00
C ARG A 106 -22.89 -4.79 -16.96
N GLN A 107 -21.86 -5.62 -16.86
CA GLN A 107 -21.72 -6.84 -17.67
C GLN A 107 -22.90 -7.79 -17.51
N PHE A 108 -23.34 -8.02 -16.26
CA PHE A 108 -24.53 -8.84 -16.00
C PHE A 108 -25.79 -8.20 -16.59
N PHE A 109 -25.95 -6.88 -16.46
CA PHE A 109 -27.09 -6.17 -17.04
C PHE A 109 -27.09 -6.22 -18.57
N GLU A 110 -25.95 -6.08 -19.23
CA GLU A 110 -25.85 -6.19 -20.69
C GLU A 110 -26.19 -7.57 -21.20
N ARG A 111 -25.86 -8.62 -20.43
CA ARG A 111 -26.19 -10.01 -20.76
C ARG A 111 -27.65 -10.37 -20.49
N GLU A 112 -28.18 -9.96 -19.33
CA GLU A 112 -29.49 -10.44 -18.83
C GLU A 112 -30.61 -9.40 -18.94
N GLY A 113 -30.29 -8.14 -19.20
CA GLY A 113 -31.22 -7.01 -19.26
C GLY A 113 -31.78 -6.58 -17.89
N HIS A 114 -31.27 -7.12 -16.78
CA HIS A 114 -31.74 -6.79 -15.43
C HIS A 114 -30.68 -7.01 -14.35
N LEU A 115 -30.88 -6.40 -13.17
CA LEU A 115 -30.05 -6.63 -11.97
C LEU A 115 -30.74 -7.52 -10.91
N ARG A 116 -31.42 -8.58 -11.35
CA ARG A 116 -31.96 -9.64 -10.47
C ARG A 116 -30.93 -10.76 -10.28
N VAL A 117 -29.81 -10.41 -9.66
CA VAL A 117 -28.67 -11.32 -9.51
C VAL A 117 -28.92 -12.33 -8.38
N PRO A 118 -28.80 -13.65 -8.62
CA PRO A 118 -28.88 -14.66 -7.56
C PRO A 118 -27.82 -14.43 -6.48
N ARG A 119 -28.15 -14.60 -5.20
CA ARG A 119 -27.24 -14.21 -4.09
C ARG A 119 -25.86 -14.90 -4.10
N LYS A 120 -25.78 -16.13 -4.62
CA LYS A 120 -24.52 -16.89 -4.75
C LYS A 120 -23.77 -16.65 -6.06
N HIS A 121 -24.32 -15.81 -6.95
CA HIS A 121 -23.72 -15.56 -8.26
C HIS A 121 -22.38 -14.86 -8.12
N VAL A 122 -21.42 -15.36 -8.90
CA VAL A 122 -20.08 -14.80 -9.06
C VAL A 122 -19.93 -14.41 -10.53
N GLU A 123 -19.54 -13.16 -10.76
CA GLU A 123 -19.26 -12.62 -12.09
C GLU A 123 -17.75 -12.51 -12.28
N ARG A 124 -17.26 -12.86 -13.47
CA ARG A 124 -15.84 -12.74 -13.81
C ARG A 124 -15.62 -11.42 -14.56
N VAL A 125 -14.81 -10.55 -13.97
CA VAL A 125 -14.56 -9.19 -14.46
C VAL A 125 -13.07 -9.02 -14.73
N VAL A 126 -12.73 -8.36 -15.83
CA VAL A 126 -11.34 -7.99 -16.14
C VAL A 126 -11.08 -6.58 -15.61
N GLY A 127 -10.08 -6.45 -14.74
CA GLY A 127 -9.67 -5.16 -14.19
C GLY A 127 -8.92 -4.29 -15.20
N GLU A 128 -8.65 -3.03 -14.84
CA GLU A 128 -7.84 -2.12 -15.66
C GLU A 128 -6.41 -2.65 -15.90
N ASP A 129 -5.93 -3.46 -14.96
CA ASP A 129 -4.67 -4.21 -15.02
C ASP A 129 -4.73 -5.45 -15.94
N GLN A 130 -5.83 -5.61 -16.70
CA GLN A 130 -6.11 -6.77 -17.54
C GLN A 130 -6.17 -8.11 -16.80
N GLU A 131 -6.20 -8.09 -15.47
CA GLU A 131 -6.34 -9.29 -14.67
C GLU A 131 -7.80 -9.66 -14.48
N GLU A 132 -8.10 -10.94 -14.71
CA GLU A 132 -9.43 -11.49 -14.50
C GLU A 132 -9.67 -11.83 -13.03
N ARG A 133 -10.83 -11.40 -12.51
CA ARG A 133 -11.18 -11.55 -11.10
C ARG A 133 -12.63 -11.94 -10.91
N GLU A 134 -12.86 -12.68 -9.83
CA GLU A 134 -14.19 -13.10 -9.41
C GLU A 134 -14.81 -12.07 -8.46
N VAL A 135 -15.96 -11.53 -8.87
CA VAL A 135 -16.78 -10.63 -8.08
C VAL A 135 -17.99 -11.38 -7.57
N ARG A 136 -18.21 -11.40 -6.24
CA ARG A 136 -19.43 -11.96 -5.62
C ARG A 136 -20.63 -11.03 -5.85
N LEU A 137 -21.02 -10.87 -7.10
CA LEU A 137 -21.97 -9.87 -7.56
C LEU A 137 -23.33 -10.00 -6.88
N GLY A 138 -23.82 -11.22 -6.70
CA GLY A 138 -25.09 -11.46 -6.01
C GLY A 138 -25.09 -10.97 -4.57
N ALA A 139 -23.97 -11.15 -3.87
CA ALA A 139 -23.82 -10.66 -2.50
C ALA A 139 -23.72 -9.13 -2.47
N TRP A 140 -22.97 -8.56 -3.41
CA TRP A 140 -22.77 -7.12 -3.50
C TRP A 140 -24.05 -6.36 -3.85
N ILE A 141 -24.81 -6.78 -4.87
CA ILE A 141 -26.10 -6.18 -5.24
C ILE A 141 -27.08 -6.21 -4.06
N SER A 142 -27.16 -7.35 -3.37
CA SER A 142 -27.99 -7.49 -2.16
C SER A 142 -27.59 -6.52 -1.05
N ASN A 143 -26.29 -6.29 -0.84
CA ASN A 143 -25.79 -5.31 0.11
C ASN A 143 -26.06 -3.86 -0.32
N GLN A 144 -25.99 -3.54 -1.62
CA GLN A 144 -26.35 -2.21 -2.10
C GLN A 144 -27.83 -1.92 -1.84
N ARG A 145 -28.73 -2.89 -2.09
CA ARG A 145 -30.16 -2.76 -1.77
C ARG A 145 -30.41 -2.52 -0.29
N SER A 146 -29.78 -3.29 0.60
CA SER A 146 -29.98 -3.13 2.04
C SER A 146 -29.45 -1.80 2.58
N ARG A 147 -28.42 -1.24 1.92
CA ARG A 147 -27.79 0.03 2.31
C ARG A 147 -28.28 1.23 1.51
N ALA A 148 -29.35 1.09 0.72
CA ALA A 148 -29.86 2.13 -0.18
C ALA A 148 -30.02 3.49 0.51
N ALA A 149 -30.55 3.52 1.74
CA ALA A 149 -30.75 4.74 2.53
C ALA A 149 -29.44 5.46 2.94
N THR A 150 -28.31 4.77 2.91
CA THR A 150 -26.99 5.29 3.32
C THR A 150 -26.01 5.36 2.15
N LEU A 151 -26.46 5.02 0.94
CA LEU A 151 -25.61 5.00 -0.24
C LEU A 151 -25.40 6.44 -0.75
N PRO A 152 -24.17 6.83 -1.13
CA PRO A 152 -23.95 8.12 -1.77
C PRO A 152 -24.85 8.29 -3.01
N PRO A 153 -25.45 9.49 -3.22
CA PRO A 153 -26.39 9.72 -4.32
C PRO A 153 -25.85 9.32 -5.69
N GLU A 154 -24.61 9.70 -6.01
CA GLU A 154 -23.94 9.36 -7.27
C GLU A 154 -23.89 7.84 -7.53
N ARG A 155 -23.64 7.05 -6.48
CA ARG A 155 -23.60 5.58 -6.56
C ARG A 155 -24.98 4.97 -6.75
N ALA A 156 -25.99 5.57 -6.12
CA ALA A 156 -27.37 5.17 -6.31
C ALA A 156 -27.85 5.48 -7.73
N GLU A 157 -27.48 6.63 -8.28
CA GLU A 157 -27.77 7.02 -9.67
C GLU A 157 -27.11 6.08 -10.67
N GLN A 158 -25.81 5.79 -10.50
CA GLN A 158 -25.08 4.83 -11.34
C GLN A 158 -25.78 3.46 -11.42
N LEU A 159 -26.15 2.89 -10.27
CA LEU A 159 -26.84 1.60 -10.23
C LEU A 159 -28.25 1.69 -10.83
N SER A 160 -28.96 2.78 -10.58
CA SER A 160 -30.30 2.99 -11.15
C SER A 160 -30.26 3.09 -12.68
N ALA A 161 -29.22 3.72 -13.23
CA ALA A 161 -29.01 3.83 -14.68
C ALA A 161 -28.84 2.47 -15.38
N ILE A 162 -28.31 1.48 -14.67
CA ILE A 162 -28.17 0.09 -15.18
C ILE A 162 -29.29 -0.85 -14.66
N GLY A 163 -30.46 -0.29 -14.34
CA GLY A 163 -31.67 -1.08 -14.08
C GLY A 163 -31.79 -1.64 -12.65
N MET A 164 -31.07 -1.07 -11.67
CA MET A 164 -31.24 -1.44 -10.27
C MET A 164 -32.64 -1.09 -9.78
N ARG A 165 -33.30 -2.08 -9.16
CA ARG A 165 -34.55 -1.88 -8.43
C ARG A 165 -34.25 -1.93 -6.93
N TRP A 166 -34.69 -0.89 -6.23
CA TRP A 166 -34.41 -0.70 -4.80
C TRP A 166 -35.48 -1.33 -3.89
N ALA A 167 -36.61 -1.77 -4.47
CA ALA A 167 -37.70 -2.48 -3.82
C ALA A 167 -37.79 -3.94 -4.29
#